data_AF-A0A150ABF7-F1
#
_entry.id   AF-A0A150ABF7-F1
#
_cell.length_a   1.000
_cell.length_b   1.000
_cell.length_c   1.000
_cell.angle_alpha   90.00
_cell.angle_beta   90.00
_cell.angle_gamma   90.00
#
_symmetry.space_group_name_H-M   'P 1'
#
loop_
_entity.id
_entity.type
_entity.pdbx_description
1 polymer ?
#
loop_
_entity_poly.entity_id
_entity_poly.type
_entity_poly.pdbx_seq_one_letter_code
_entity_poly.pdbx_strand_id
1 'polypeptide(L)'
;MPDEILLIELMSATRNALFKAEEKPAKDRFLFVNCSWEKDLTAKVDTNNFVIGNVDITNRKSITKFLSLLNQNPDNHEFLLVDIRFYDKSEDDSLMEAEFQKAKNTIVSYHKGANNAPKYPVVDVPLGLSDLQVQELNHEETITLKYHLMQGDSLKTTPLLIAEQIYGDTLERGYFFSKFRGNYMLNGYILDYPIRPYDLFVANNYTYIQMHELLSMPPFLVEDFTKDRIIVLGDFEDRDIHKTIYGFMPGPLILTNAFITLEKGYNKITIGFFIFLFICFTFISHKALTFKDPITVFMQKFFESDHFLVELLQDSLFYLIYFAVMSVISYTLFNIHLTILILSFYMYALEQGLLFYKEWIEEKDAEAEKKVDSEELQEDE
;
A
#
# COMPACT_ATOMS: atom_id res chain seq x y z
N MET A 1 -10.89 -8.67 1.57
CA MET A 1 -11.09 -9.70 2.60
C MET A 1 -11.30 -8.94 3.92
N PRO A 2 -12.53 -8.82 4.44
CA PRO A 2 -12.84 -7.94 5.59
C PRO A 2 -12.03 -8.25 6.86
N ASP A 3 -11.60 -9.49 7.00
CA ASP A 3 -10.74 -10.01 8.07
C ASP A 3 -9.34 -9.40 8.06
N GLU A 4 -8.74 -9.22 6.88
CA GLU A 4 -7.43 -8.57 6.73
C GLU A 4 -7.49 -7.13 7.22
N ILE A 5 -8.56 -6.42 6.86
CA ILE A 5 -8.78 -5.00 7.20
C ILE A 5 -8.97 -4.84 8.70
N LEU A 6 -9.84 -5.66 9.32
CA LEU A 6 -10.06 -5.65 10.77
C LEU A 6 -8.76 -5.93 11.53
N LEU A 7 -7.98 -6.91 11.09
CA LEU A 7 -6.71 -7.23 11.74
C LEU A 7 -5.71 -6.08 11.59
N ILE A 8 -5.60 -5.48 10.41
CA ILE A 8 -4.70 -4.35 10.18
C ILE A 8 -5.12 -3.17 11.04
N GLU A 9 -6.41 -2.82 11.07
CA GLU A 9 -6.96 -1.78 11.93
C GLU A 9 -6.62 -2.02 13.40
N LEU A 10 -6.91 -3.23 13.90
CA LEU A 10 -6.65 -3.60 15.28
C LEU A 10 -5.15 -3.54 15.60
N MET A 11 -4.30 -4.08 14.73
CA MET A 11 -2.86 -4.11 14.94
C MET A 11 -2.24 -2.72 14.85
N SER A 12 -2.66 -1.89 13.89
CA SER A 12 -2.22 -0.51 13.77
C SER A 12 -2.66 0.32 14.98
N ALA A 13 -3.92 0.19 15.42
CA ALA A 13 -4.41 0.84 16.64
C ALA A 13 -3.63 0.38 17.89
N THR A 14 -3.40 -0.93 18.02
CA THR A 14 -2.66 -1.52 19.15
C THR A 14 -1.20 -1.08 19.16
N ARG A 15 -0.55 -1.04 17.99
CA ARG A 15 0.84 -0.55 17.85
C ARG A 15 0.93 0.90 18.31
N ASN A 16 0.01 1.75 17.86
CA ASN A 16 -0.01 3.17 18.22
C ASN A 16 -0.29 3.38 19.72
N ALA A 17 -1.21 2.60 20.29
CA ALA A 17 -1.57 2.68 21.71
C ALA A 17 -0.46 2.15 22.65
N LEU A 18 0.15 1.00 22.32
CA LEU A 18 1.15 0.35 23.18
C LEU A 18 2.53 0.99 23.08
N PHE A 19 2.97 1.36 21.87
CA PHE A 19 4.35 1.80 21.67
C PHE A 19 4.53 3.32 21.68
N LYS A 20 3.44 4.12 21.68
CA LYS A 20 3.47 5.62 21.70
C LYS A 20 4.44 6.28 20.70
N ALA A 21 4.88 5.54 19.69
CA ALA A 21 5.99 5.89 18.82
C ALA A 21 5.51 6.00 17.37
N GLU A 22 4.46 6.79 17.14
CA GLU A 22 4.34 7.41 15.81
C GLU A 22 5.44 8.47 15.74
N GLU A 23 6.62 8.07 15.29
CA GLU A 23 7.69 9.01 14.99
C GLU A 23 7.21 9.88 13.83
N LYS A 24 6.69 11.06 14.17
CA LYS A 24 6.21 12.02 13.20
C LYS A 24 7.39 12.62 12.45
N PRO A 25 7.27 12.82 11.13
CA PRO A 25 8.32 13.53 10.40
C PRO A 25 8.45 14.97 10.91
N ALA A 26 9.62 15.56 10.67
CA ALA A 26 9.93 16.93 11.05
C ALA A 26 8.86 17.90 10.52
N LYS A 27 8.39 18.79 11.40
CA LYS A 27 7.26 19.69 11.15
C LYS A 27 7.54 20.74 10.07
N ASP A 28 8.80 21.15 9.98
CA ASP A 28 9.34 22.14 9.07
C ASP A 28 9.69 21.58 7.68
N ARG A 29 9.79 20.24 7.54
CA ARG A 29 10.10 19.61 6.25
C ARG A 29 8.96 19.69 5.24
N PHE A 30 7.71 19.85 5.67
CA PHE A 30 6.55 19.83 4.78
C PHE A 30 5.84 21.18 4.72
N LEU A 31 5.40 21.55 3.52
CA LEU A 31 4.46 22.64 3.26
C LEU A 31 3.26 22.07 2.50
N PHE A 32 2.08 22.12 3.11
CA PHE A 32 0.83 21.71 2.48
C PHE A 32 0.13 22.94 1.89
N VAL A 33 -0.03 22.95 0.57
CA VAL A 33 -0.66 24.05 -0.16
C VAL A 33 -1.98 23.57 -0.72
N ASN A 34 -3.08 24.16 -0.24
CA ASN A 34 -4.41 23.77 -0.68
C ASN A 34 -4.87 24.56 -1.90
N CYS A 35 -5.34 23.84 -2.92
CA CYS A 35 -5.92 24.42 -4.13
C CYS A 35 -7.39 24.04 -4.34
N SER A 36 -8.09 23.52 -3.32
CA SER A 36 -9.51 23.12 -3.43
C SER A 36 -10.39 24.21 -4.03
N TRP A 37 -10.15 25.47 -3.65
CA TRP A 37 -10.97 26.63 -4.04
C TRP A 37 -10.42 27.41 -5.24
N GLU A 38 -9.27 27.01 -5.77
CA GLU A 38 -8.63 27.63 -6.92
C GLU A 38 -9.23 27.03 -8.19
N LYS A 39 -10.46 27.43 -8.51
CA LYS A 39 -11.20 26.90 -9.66
C LYS A 39 -11.19 27.88 -10.82
N ASP A 40 -11.28 27.32 -12.02
CA ASP A 40 -11.58 28.03 -13.26
C ASP A 40 -12.56 27.18 -14.08
N LEU A 41 -13.20 27.76 -15.07
CA LEU A 41 -14.14 27.06 -15.95
C LEU A 41 -13.52 26.90 -17.33
N THR A 42 -13.65 25.69 -17.88
CA THR A 42 -13.34 25.43 -19.30
C THR A 42 -14.53 24.79 -20.01
N ALA A 43 -14.54 24.89 -21.33
CA ALA A 43 -15.59 24.31 -22.15
C ALA A 43 -15.55 22.77 -22.07
N LYS A 44 -16.67 22.17 -21.72
CA LYS A 44 -16.86 20.72 -21.78
C LYS A 44 -17.30 20.34 -23.20
N VAL A 45 -16.55 19.44 -23.83
CA VAL A 45 -16.84 18.94 -25.17
C VAL A 45 -17.37 17.50 -25.16
N ASP A 46 -18.22 17.16 -26.12
CA ASP A 46 -18.67 15.78 -26.35
C ASP A 46 -17.66 14.96 -27.19
N THR A 47 -18.01 13.72 -27.54
CA THR A 47 -17.17 12.84 -28.36
C THR A 47 -16.93 13.35 -29.78
N ASN A 48 -17.74 14.30 -30.26
CA ASN A 48 -17.62 14.94 -31.57
C ASN A 48 -17.00 16.35 -31.47
N ASN A 49 -16.45 16.71 -30.30
CA ASN A 49 -15.82 17.99 -30.02
C ASN A 49 -16.77 19.20 -30.04
N PHE A 50 -18.08 18.99 -29.84
CA PHE A 50 -19.05 20.07 -29.66
C PHE A 50 -19.10 20.51 -28.19
N VAL A 51 -19.16 21.82 -27.96
CA VAL A 51 -19.30 22.37 -26.61
C VAL A 51 -20.71 22.07 -26.09
N ILE A 52 -20.79 21.32 -25.00
CA ILE A 52 -22.04 20.91 -24.34
C ILE A 52 -22.26 21.58 -22.99
N GLY A 53 -21.32 22.42 -22.54
CA GLY A 53 -21.40 23.16 -21.28
C GLY A 53 -20.01 23.55 -20.80
N ASN A 54 -19.89 23.80 -19.49
CA ASN A 54 -18.62 24.06 -18.82
C ASN A 54 -18.32 22.96 -17.81
N VAL A 55 -17.04 22.71 -17.57
CA VAL A 55 -16.53 21.90 -16.47
C VAL A 55 -15.58 22.75 -15.66
N ASP A 56 -15.59 22.58 -14.33
CA ASP A 56 -14.64 23.26 -13.48
C ASP A 56 -13.33 22.49 -13.38
N ILE A 57 -12.23 23.23 -13.45
CA ILE A 57 -10.86 22.75 -13.41
C ILE A 57 -10.10 23.54 -12.35
N THR A 58 -8.93 23.05 -11.93
CA THR A 58 -8.04 23.87 -11.10
C THR A 58 -7.45 25.02 -11.92
N ASN A 59 -7.47 26.24 -11.37
CA ASN A 59 -7.08 27.46 -12.05
C ASN A 59 -5.62 27.41 -12.53
N ARG A 60 -5.46 27.30 -13.84
CA ARG A 60 -4.14 27.18 -14.48
C ARG A 60 -3.29 28.43 -14.27
N LYS A 61 -3.88 29.63 -14.27
CA LYS A 61 -3.16 30.88 -14.01
C LYS A 61 -2.59 30.92 -12.59
N SER A 62 -3.35 30.44 -11.60
CA SER A 62 -2.88 30.35 -10.22
C SER A 62 -1.69 29.38 -10.09
N ILE A 63 -1.76 28.22 -10.75
CA ILE A 63 -0.65 27.26 -10.81
C ILE A 63 0.57 27.86 -11.50
N THR A 64 0.40 28.48 -12.67
CA THR A 64 1.47 29.17 -13.41
C THR A 64 2.14 30.24 -12.55
N LYS A 65 1.34 31.05 -11.84
CA LYS A 65 1.87 32.09 -10.95
C LYS A 65 2.65 31.49 -9.78
N PHE A 66 2.15 30.40 -9.19
CA PHE A 66 2.83 29.69 -8.11
C PHE A 66 4.18 29.13 -8.58
N LEU A 67 4.19 28.41 -9.70
CA LEU A 67 5.41 27.89 -10.31
C LEU A 67 6.39 29.01 -10.67
N SER A 68 5.90 30.12 -11.22
CA SER A 68 6.73 31.28 -11.54
C SER A 68 7.41 31.87 -10.29
N LEU A 69 6.75 31.88 -9.13
CA LEU A 69 7.35 32.30 -7.86
C LEU A 69 8.45 31.33 -7.42
N LEU A 70 8.21 30.02 -7.49
CA LEU A 70 9.23 29.00 -7.17
C LEU A 70 10.43 29.07 -8.13
N ASN A 71 10.18 29.28 -9.42
CA ASN A 71 11.20 29.34 -10.46
C ASN A 71 12.10 30.58 -10.36
N GLN A 72 11.77 31.58 -9.52
CA GLN A 72 12.69 32.68 -9.20
C GLN A 72 13.91 32.19 -8.42
N ASN A 73 13.74 31.15 -7.60
CA ASN A 73 14.82 30.44 -6.90
C ASN A 73 14.55 28.92 -6.95
N PRO A 74 14.88 28.24 -8.07
CA PRO A 74 14.44 26.87 -8.33
C PRO A 74 15.06 25.81 -7.40
N ASP A 75 16.09 26.18 -6.64
CA ASP A 75 16.75 25.30 -5.66
C ASP A 75 16.29 25.60 -4.21
N ASN A 76 15.26 26.44 -4.04
CA ASN A 76 14.76 26.81 -2.72
C ASN A 76 13.98 25.69 -2.02
N HIS A 77 13.26 24.84 -2.75
CA HIS A 77 12.49 23.73 -2.18
C HIS A 77 13.20 22.38 -2.37
N GLU A 78 12.96 21.42 -1.45
CA GLU A 78 13.46 20.05 -1.57
C GLU A 78 12.75 19.35 -2.74
N PHE A 79 11.41 19.45 -2.77
CA PHE A 79 10.57 18.78 -3.78
C PHE A 79 9.20 19.46 -3.93
N LEU A 80 8.60 19.38 -5.12
CA LEU A 80 7.22 19.81 -5.39
C LEU A 80 6.37 18.64 -5.91
N LEU A 81 5.41 18.20 -5.10
CA LEU A 81 4.34 17.30 -5.50
C LEU A 81 3.10 18.10 -5.89
N VAL A 82 2.63 17.95 -7.13
CA VAL A 82 1.38 18.53 -7.63
C VAL A 82 0.34 17.44 -7.85
N ASP A 83 -0.55 17.27 -6.88
CA ASP A 83 -1.64 16.31 -6.92
C ASP A 83 -2.91 16.94 -7.49
N ILE A 84 -2.86 17.26 -8.78
CA ILE A 84 -3.93 17.89 -9.55
C ILE A 84 -4.13 17.16 -10.87
N ARG A 85 -5.39 16.97 -11.25
CA ARG A 85 -5.76 16.34 -12.53
C ARG A 85 -5.81 17.37 -13.66
N PHE A 86 -4.95 17.18 -14.66
CA PHE A 86 -4.88 18.02 -15.85
C PHE A 86 -5.48 17.32 -17.07
N TYR A 87 -6.73 16.87 -17.02
CA TYR A 87 -7.36 16.10 -18.11
C TYR A 87 -8.21 16.93 -19.08
N ASP A 88 -8.66 18.09 -18.64
CA ASP A 88 -9.48 19.01 -19.43
C ASP A 88 -8.61 20.18 -19.90
N LYS A 89 -8.71 20.51 -21.19
CA LYS A 89 -7.94 21.58 -21.83
C LYS A 89 -8.35 22.95 -21.31
N SER A 90 -7.39 23.86 -21.21
CA SER A 90 -7.57 25.27 -20.88
C SER A 90 -6.73 26.15 -21.81
N GLU A 91 -7.14 27.41 -21.99
CA GLU A 91 -6.39 28.39 -22.78
C GLU A 91 -5.03 28.72 -22.17
N ASP A 92 -4.86 28.50 -20.87
CA ASP A 92 -3.63 28.80 -20.12
C ASP A 92 -2.66 27.60 -20.00
N ASP A 93 -3.00 26.46 -20.58
CA ASP A 93 -2.19 25.23 -20.48
C ASP A 93 -0.76 25.46 -20.99
N SER A 94 -0.57 26.14 -22.12
CA SER A 94 0.75 26.41 -22.70
C SER A 94 1.65 27.27 -21.78
N LEU A 95 1.06 28.21 -21.04
CA LEU A 95 1.82 29.04 -20.10
C LEU A 95 2.23 28.24 -18.87
N MET A 96 1.34 27.36 -18.40
CA MET A 96 1.60 26.49 -17.26
C MET A 96 2.68 25.44 -17.59
N GLU A 97 2.59 24.80 -18.76
CA GLU A 97 3.63 23.90 -19.28
C GLU A 97 5.00 24.57 -19.28
N ALA A 98 5.10 25.79 -19.81
CA ALA A 98 6.35 26.53 -19.87
C ALA A 98 6.99 26.79 -18.50
N GLU A 99 6.17 26.93 -17.44
CA GLU A 99 6.68 27.05 -16.06
C GLU A 99 7.05 25.69 -15.45
N PHE A 100 6.32 24.62 -15.75
CA PHE A 100 6.70 23.27 -15.32
C PHE A 100 8.04 22.82 -15.93
N GLN A 101 8.32 23.17 -17.18
CA GLN A 101 9.59 22.84 -17.84
C GLN A 101 10.81 23.52 -17.19
N LYS A 102 10.60 24.59 -16.40
CA LYS A 102 11.64 25.25 -15.60
C LYS A 102 11.75 24.70 -14.18
N ALA A 103 10.68 24.07 -13.69
CA ALA A 103 10.56 23.62 -12.32
C ALA A 103 11.48 22.42 -12.07
N LYS A 104 12.33 22.52 -11.04
CA LYS A 104 13.18 21.42 -10.57
C LYS A 104 12.46 20.58 -9.53
N ASN A 105 12.87 19.31 -9.41
CA ASN A 105 12.39 18.37 -8.38
C ASN A 105 10.87 18.38 -8.25
N THR A 106 10.18 18.28 -9.38
CA THR A 106 8.72 18.43 -9.46
C THR A 106 8.11 17.17 -10.06
N ILE A 107 6.95 16.79 -9.54
CA ILE A 107 6.14 15.72 -10.12
C ILE A 107 4.66 16.08 -10.09
N VAL A 108 3.96 15.68 -11.15
CA VAL A 108 2.53 15.85 -11.31
C VAL A 108 1.85 14.48 -11.28
N SER A 109 0.82 14.35 -10.46
CA SER A 109 0.00 13.14 -10.38
C SER A 109 -0.72 12.85 -11.69
N TYR A 110 -0.74 11.58 -12.09
CA TYR A 110 -1.71 11.05 -13.05
C TYR A 110 -2.30 9.74 -12.55
N HIS A 111 -3.38 9.29 -13.19
CA HIS A 111 -4.15 8.12 -12.77
C HIS A 111 -4.39 7.16 -13.94
N LYS A 112 -4.74 5.91 -13.67
CA LYS A 112 -5.25 5.00 -14.69
C LYS A 112 -6.72 5.31 -14.99
N GLY A 113 -7.12 5.10 -16.24
CA GLY A 113 -8.52 5.13 -16.66
C GLY A 113 -9.27 3.85 -16.28
N ALA A 114 -10.55 3.80 -16.65
CA ALA A 114 -11.43 2.66 -16.37
C ALA A 114 -10.95 1.32 -16.99
N ASN A 115 -10.13 1.37 -18.04
CA ASN A 115 -9.50 0.21 -18.66
C ASN A 115 -8.17 -0.19 -18.00
N ASN A 116 -7.83 0.37 -16.84
CA ASN A 116 -6.57 0.18 -16.13
C ASN A 116 -5.32 0.64 -16.91
N ALA A 117 -5.49 1.38 -18.01
CA ALA A 117 -4.40 2.01 -18.76
C ALA A 117 -4.13 3.42 -18.23
N PRO A 118 -2.88 3.93 -18.28
CA PRO A 118 -2.57 5.31 -17.93
C PRO A 118 -3.47 6.33 -18.66
N LYS A 119 -4.06 7.26 -17.90
CA LYS A 119 -4.72 8.45 -18.42
C LYS A 119 -3.79 9.64 -18.15
N TYR A 120 -3.09 10.09 -19.19
CA TYR A 120 -2.12 11.17 -19.06
C TYR A 120 -2.80 12.55 -19.07
N PRO A 121 -2.17 13.55 -18.43
CA PRO A 121 -2.51 14.96 -18.61
C PRO A 121 -2.55 15.39 -20.08
N VAL A 122 -3.34 16.42 -20.37
CA VAL A 122 -3.31 17.13 -21.66
C VAL A 122 -2.09 18.03 -21.81
N VAL A 123 -1.30 18.17 -20.72
CA VAL A 123 -0.10 18.99 -20.65
C VAL A 123 1.18 18.18 -20.52
N ASP A 124 2.27 18.67 -21.13
CA ASP A 124 3.60 18.06 -21.01
C ASP A 124 4.31 18.51 -19.72
N VAL A 125 4.27 17.64 -18.71
CA VAL A 125 4.79 17.88 -17.35
C VAL A 125 5.48 16.62 -16.82
N PRO A 126 6.34 16.70 -15.78
CA PRO A 126 6.89 15.51 -15.13
C PRO A 126 5.79 14.69 -14.45
N LEU A 127 5.72 13.38 -14.68
CA LEU A 127 4.58 12.55 -14.27
C LEU A 127 4.91 11.45 -13.27
N GLY A 128 3.98 11.20 -12.35
CA GLY A 128 3.98 10.04 -11.45
C GLY A 128 2.60 9.43 -11.26
N LEU A 129 2.52 8.10 -11.19
CA LEU A 129 1.25 7.40 -10.99
C LEU A 129 0.79 7.53 -9.53
N SER A 130 -0.36 8.16 -9.30
CA SER A 130 -0.93 8.39 -7.97
C SER A 130 -2.12 7.48 -7.63
N ASP A 131 -2.29 6.37 -8.35
CA ASP A 131 -3.38 5.43 -8.08
C ASP A 131 -3.19 4.66 -6.79
N LEU A 132 -4.24 4.70 -5.97
CA LEU A 132 -4.34 3.96 -4.72
C LEU A 132 -4.76 2.51 -5.00
N GLN A 133 -4.26 1.57 -4.20
CA GLN A 133 -4.90 0.26 -4.13
C GLN A 133 -6.03 0.30 -3.11
N VAL A 134 -7.23 0.26 -3.64
CA VAL A 134 -8.46 0.19 -2.87
C VAL A 134 -8.90 -1.26 -2.75
N GLN A 135 -9.32 -1.66 -1.56
CA GLN A 135 -10.04 -2.91 -1.33
C GLN A 135 -11.52 -2.61 -1.18
N GLU A 136 -12.37 -3.38 -1.86
CA GLU A 136 -13.82 -3.34 -1.63
C GLU A 136 -14.11 -3.97 -0.25
N LEU A 137 -14.74 -3.18 0.64
CA LEU A 137 -15.22 -3.65 1.95
C LEU A 137 -16.57 -4.35 1.78
N ASN A 138 -17.41 -3.77 0.93
CA ASN A 138 -18.72 -4.22 0.48
C ASN A 138 -18.96 -3.58 -0.91
N HIS A 139 -20.05 -3.91 -1.60
CA HIS A 139 -20.35 -3.42 -2.96
C HIS A 139 -20.51 -1.89 -3.09
N GLU A 140 -20.37 -1.14 -1.99
CA GLU A 140 -20.60 0.30 -1.93
C GLU A 140 -19.39 1.08 -1.38
N GLU A 141 -18.56 0.47 -0.52
CA GLU A 141 -17.43 1.13 0.12
C GLU A 141 -16.10 0.50 -0.27
N THR A 142 -15.14 1.38 -0.58
CA THR A 142 -13.75 1.00 -0.79
C THR A 142 -12.87 1.64 0.27
N ILE A 143 -11.79 0.95 0.64
CA ILE A 143 -10.82 1.44 1.63
C ILE A 143 -9.40 1.35 1.09
N THR A 144 -8.62 2.40 1.30
CA THR A 144 -7.19 2.41 0.94
C THR A 144 -6.37 1.81 2.08
N LEU A 145 -5.71 0.69 1.78
CA LEU A 145 -4.97 -0.10 2.76
C LEU A 145 -3.49 -0.28 2.38
N LYS A 146 -3.24 -0.62 1.12
CA LYS A 146 -1.92 -0.94 0.60
C LYS A 146 -1.52 0.05 -0.48
N TYR A 147 -0.22 0.19 -0.66
CA TYR A 147 0.36 0.97 -1.74
C TYR A 147 1.43 0.16 -2.44
N HIS A 148 1.51 0.30 -3.75
CA HIS A 148 2.50 -0.38 -4.58
C HIS A 148 3.53 0.62 -5.10
N LEU A 149 4.81 0.22 -5.12
CA LEU A 149 5.90 0.98 -5.73
C LEU A 149 5.78 0.99 -7.26
N MET A 150 5.38 -0.14 -7.83
CA MET A 150 5.13 -0.29 -9.26
C MET A 150 3.79 -0.97 -9.52
N GLN A 151 3.08 -0.49 -10.54
CA GLN A 151 1.82 -1.06 -11.01
C GLN A 151 1.90 -1.46 -12.49
N GLY A 152 1.17 -2.50 -12.88
CA GLY A 152 1.15 -2.99 -14.27
C GLY A 152 2.55 -3.28 -14.82
N ASP A 153 3.41 -3.85 -13.97
CA ASP A 153 4.81 -4.20 -14.21
C ASP A 153 5.76 -3.08 -14.62
N SER A 154 5.30 -1.88 -14.98
CA SER A 154 6.13 -0.82 -15.57
C SER A 154 5.91 0.56 -14.97
N LEU A 155 4.73 0.82 -14.40
CA LEU A 155 4.33 2.16 -13.98
C LEU A 155 4.84 2.42 -12.56
N LYS A 156 5.84 3.30 -12.44
CA LYS A 156 6.33 3.78 -11.15
C LYS A 156 5.32 4.73 -10.51
N THR A 157 5.09 4.58 -9.22
CA THR A 157 4.19 5.45 -8.48
C THR A 157 4.84 6.74 -8.03
N THR A 158 4.02 7.76 -7.79
CA THR A 158 4.45 9.08 -7.34
C THR A 158 5.36 9.03 -6.10
N PRO A 159 5.02 8.32 -5.01
CA PRO A 159 5.90 8.18 -3.85
C PRO A 159 7.26 7.58 -4.16
N LEU A 160 7.33 6.60 -5.07
CA LEU A 160 8.60 6.01 -5.49
C LEU A 160 9.44 7.05 -6.24
N LEU A 161 8.85 7.77 -7.19
CA LEU A 161 9.57 8.76 -8.00
C LEU A 161 10.06 9.94 -7.16
N ILE A 162 9.29 10.39 -6.17
CA ILE A 162 9.74 11.39 -5.18
C ILE A 162 10.98 10.87 -4.47
N ALA A 163 10.95 9.63 -3.95
CA ALA A 163 12.07 9.03 -3.26
C ALA A 163 13.30 8.86 -4.18
N GLU A 164 13.11 8.43 -5.43
CA GLU A 164 14.22 8.30 -6.39
C GLU A 164 14.90 9.64 -6.68
N GLN A 165 14.11 10.72 -6.83
CA GLN A 165 14.63 12.05 -7.11
C GLN A 165 15.33 12.69 -5.90
N ILE A 166 14.75 12.57 -4.70
CA ILE A 166 15.36 13.12 -3.46
C ILE A 166 16.64 12.37 -3.10
N TYR A 167 16.66 11.04 -3.23
CA TYR A 167 17.79 10.23 -2.78
C TYR A 167 18.83 9.95 -3.87
N GLY A 168 18.53 10.24 -5.14
CA GLY A 168 19.42 9.99 -6.27
C GLY A 168 19.64 8.51 -6.61
N ASP A 169 18.86 7.62 -5.98
CA ASP A 169 18.88 6.17 -6.22
C ASP A 169 17.68 5.77 -7.09
N THR A 170 17.79 4.69 -7.85
CA THR A 170 16.66 4.13 -8.59
C THR A 170 16.30 2.73 -8.10
N LEU A 171 15.03 2.36 -8.24
CA LEU A 171 14.56 1.01 -7.92
C LEU A 171 15.13 0.03 -8.95
N GLU A 172 16.07 -0.79 -8.50
CA GLU A 172 16.62 -1.90 -9.26
C GLU A 172 15.64 -3.07 -9.19
N ARG A 173 15.16 -3.54 -10.35
CA ARG A 173 14.31 -4.74 -10.40
C ARG A 173 15.16 -5.98 -10.27
N GLY A 174 14.96 -6.74 -9.21
CA GLY A 174 15.48 -8.10 -9.09
C GLY A 174 14.45 -9.14 -9.54
N TYR A 175 14.90 -10.39 -9.66
CA TYR A 175 14.06 -11.51 -10.08
C TYR A 175 12.99 -11.87 -9.03
N PHE A 176 13.36 -11.88 -7.74
CA PHE A 176 12.44 -12.16 -6.63
C PHE A 176 12.03 -10.90 -5.88
N PHE A 177 12.97 -9.99 -5.65
CA PHE A 177 12.76 -8.77 -4.88
C PHE A 177 13.44 -7.61 -5.57
N SER A 178 12.81 -6.45 -5.56
CA SER A 178 13.44 -5.20 -6.00
C SER A 178 14.42 -4.71 -4.94
N LYS A 179 15.40 -3.92 -5.36
CA LYS A 179 16.39 -3.30 -4.49
C LYS A 179 16.36 -1.79 -4.64
N PHE A 180 16.34 -1.07 -3.53
CA PHE A 180 16.39 0.40 -3.52
C PHE A 180 17.20 0.86 -2.30
N ARG A 181 18.10 1.82 -2.52
CA ARG A 181 19.04 2.33 -1.50
C ARG A 181 19.81 1.21 -0.77
N GLY A 182 20.25 0.20 -1.51
CA GLY A 182 20.97 -0.96 -0.97
C GLY A 182 20.11 -2.04 -0.29
N ASN A 183 18.80 -1.84 -0.12
CA ASN A 183 17.91 -2.74 0.61
C ASN A 183 16.98 -3.51 -0.32
N TYR A 184 16.73 -4.79 -0.03
CA TYR A 184 15.67 -5.56 -0.70
C TYR A 184 14.30 -5.12 -0.19
N MET A 185 13.34 -4.96 -1.10
CA MET A 185 12.05 -4.38 -0.81
C MET A 185 10.92 -5.14 -1.49
N LEU A 186 9.79 -5.23 -0.80
CA LEU A 186 8.53 -5.67 -1.38
C LEU A 186 7.95 -4.55 -2.25
N ASN A 187 7.30 -4.95 -3.36
CA ASN A 187 6.61 -4.00 -4.22
C ASN A 187 5.41 -3.36 -3.52
N GLY A 188 4.75 -4.07 -2.62
CA GLY A 188 3.60 -3.59 -1.86
C GLY A 188 3.89 -3.46 -0.38
N TYR A 189 3.25 -2.48 0.27
CA TYR A 189 3.29 -2.30 1.73
C TYR A 189 2.00 -1.69 2.25
N ILE A 190 1.80 -1.85 3.56
CA ILE A 190 0.67 -1.27 4.27
C ILE A 190 1.01 0.17 4.58
N LEU A 191 0.09 1.07 4.23
CA LEU A 191 0.25 2.48 4.49
C LEU A 191 0.17 2.73 5.99
N ASP A 192 1.20 3.38 6.52
CA ASP A 192 1.10 4.07 7.78
C ASP A 192 0.73 5.53 7.52
N TYR A 193 0.10 6.17 8.49
CA TYR A 193 -0.40 7.54 8.36
C TYR A 193 0.16 8.42 9.48
N PRO A 194 1.48 8.71 9.44
CA PRO A 194 2.14 9.54 10.45
C PRO A 194 1.70 11.01 10.43
N ILE A 195 1.22 11.52 9.28
CA ILE A 195 0.60 12.84 9.17
C ILE A 195 -0.89 12.64 8.89
N ARG A 196 -1.76 13.12 9.79
CA ARG A 196 -3.22 12.95 9.68
C ARG A 196 -3.93 14.28 9.46
N PRO A 197 -5.20 14.29 9.01
CA PRO A 197 -6.00 15.51 8.92
C PRO A 197 -6.03 16.31 10.24
N TYR A 198 -6.09 15.62 11.39
CA TYR A 198 -5.99 16.26 12.71
C TYR A 198 -4.69 17.08 12.87
N ASP A 199 -3.57 16.60 12.32
CA ASP A 199 -2.28 17.30 12.41
C ASP A 199 -2.24 18.59 11.58
N LEU A 200 -2.96 18.64 10.46
CA LEU A 200 -3.02 19.81 9.59
C LEU A 200 -4.06 20.81 10.11
N PHE A 201 -5.30 20.34 10.36
CA PHE A 201 -6.45 21.23 10.53
C PHE A 201 -6.77 21.58 11.99
N VAL A 202 -6.33 20.76 12.95
CA VAL A 202 -6.69 20.95 14.37
C VAL A 202 -5.47 21.26 15.22
N ALA A 203 -4.45 20.40 15.17
CA ALA A 203 -3.22 20.58 15.95
C ALA A 203 -2.27 21.61 15.34
N ASN A 204 -2.43 21.94 14.05
CA ASN A 204 -1.55 22.84 13.30
C ASN A 204 -0.06 22.46 13.46
N ASN A 205 0.23 21.16 13.37
CA ASN A 205 1.57 20.60 13.52
C ASN A 205 2.43 20.81 12.27
N TYR A 206 1.81 21.00 11.11
CA TYR A 206 2.49 21.22 9.84
C TYR A 206 1.98 22.50 9.22
N THR A 207 2.81 23.17 8.42
CA THR A 207 2.37 24.38 7.72
C THR A 207 1.37 24.00 6.65
N TYR A 208 0.14 24.49 6.81
CA TYR A 208 -0.96 24.35 5.87
C TYR A 208 -1.42 25.74 5.46
N ILE A 209 -1.50 26.00 4.16
CA ILE A 209 -1.84 27.32 3.62
C ILE A 209 -2.71 27.21 2.36
N GLN A 210 -3.67 28.11 2.21
CA GLN A 210 -4.44 28.22 0.98
C GLN A 210 -3.56 28.82 -0.12
N MET A 211 -3.62 28.29 -1.35
CA MET A 211 -2.79 28.76 -2.46
C MET A 211 -2.96 30.26 -2.73
N HIS A 212 -4.19 30.78 -2.62
CA HIS A 212 -4.47 32.22 -2.77
C HIS A 212 -3.63 33.10 -1.83
N GLU A 213 -3.40 32.64 -0.59
CA GLU A 213 -2.63 33.38 0.41
C GLU A 213 -1.17 33.48 0.00
N LEU A 214 -0.55 32.36 -0.40
CA LEU A 214 0.82 32.35 -0.94
C LEU A 214 0.96 33.25 -2.17
N LEU A 215 -0.01 33.21 -3.09
CA LEU A 215 0.03 34.03 -4.32
C LEU A 215 -0.12 35.54 -4.05
N SER A 216 -0.62 35.91 -2.89
CA SER A 216 -0.81 37.30 -2.46
C SER A 216 0.35 37.82 -1.61
N MET A 217 1.27 36.94 -1.19
CA MET A 217 2.44 37.32 -0.42
C MET A 217 3.53 37.96 -1.28
N PRO A 218 4.36 38.85 -0.70
CA PRO A 218 5.62 39.26 -1.29
C PRO A 218 6.53 38.04 -1.59
N PRO A 219 7.32 38.06 -2.67
CA PRO A 219 8.17 36.93 -3.06
C PRO A 219 9.10 36.41 -1.96
N PHE A 220 9.68 37.30 -1.15
CA PHE A 220 10.59 36.90 -0.06
C PHE A 220 9.91 36.04 1.01
N LEU A 221 8.61 36.26 1.28
CA LEU A 221 7.88 35.40 2.22
C LEU A 221 7.58 34.03 1.61
N VAL A 222 7.24 33.99 0.32
CA VAL A 222 7.03 32.72 -0.40
C VAL A 222 8.31 31.89 -0.38
N GLU A 223 9.46 32.53 -0.58
CA GLU A 223 10.78 31.91 -0.45
C GLU A 223 10.97 31.33 0.98
N ASP A 224 10.71 32.10 2.03
CA ASP A 224 10.80 31.63 3.42
C ASP A 224 9.87 30.44 3.72
N PHE A 225 8.65 30.43 3.17
CA PHE A 225 7.69 29.34 3.35
C PHE A 225 8.11 28.06 2.63
N THR A 226 8.78 28.18 1.49
CA THR A 226 9.10 27.05 0.59
C THR A 226 10.49 26.48 0.82
N LYS A 227 11.33 27.20 1.57
CA LYS A 227 12.74 26.89 1.81
C LYS A 227 12.98 25.51 2.45
N ASP A 228 13.75 24.68 1.77
CA ASP A 228 14.19 23.33 2.18
C ASP A 228 13.01 22.38 2.50
N ARG A 229 11.84 22.62 1.89
CA ARG A 229 10.61 21.83 2.15
C ARG A 229 10.18 20.97 0.96
N ILE A 230 9.51 19.88 1.28
CA ILE A 230 8.63 19.16 0.36
C ILE A 230 7.29 19.89 0.33
N ILE A 231 6.98 20.50 -0.80
CA ILE A 231 5.72 21.18 -1.07
C ILE A 231 4.73 20.16 -1.62
N VAL A 232 3.57 20.05 -0.98
CA VAL A 232 2.48 19.19 -1.41
C VAL A 232 1.29 20.07 -1.79
N LEU A 233 1.09 20.24 -3.09
CA LEU A 233 0.02 21.04 -3.68
C LEU A 233 -1.10 20.11 -4.14
N GLY A 234 -2.33 20.31 -3.62
CA GLY A 234 -3.47 19.49 -4.02
C GLY A 234 -4.78 19.91 -3.38
N ASP A 235 -5.81 19.09 -3.58
CA ASP A 235 -7.14 19.29 -2.99
C ASP A 235 -7.23 18.60 -1.62
N PHE A 236 -7.25 19.38 -0.55
CA PHE A 236 -7.30 18.87 0.83
C PHE A 236 -8.71 18.85 1.43
N GLU A 237 -9.70 19.44 0.77
CA GLU A 237 -11.00 19.77 1.39
C GLU A 237 -12.24 19.32 0.58
N ASP A 238 -12.18 19.27 -0.75
CA ASP A 238 -13.38 19.16 -1.59
C ASP A 238 -13.50 17.77 -2.26
N ARG A 239 -12.71 17.50 -3.31
CA ARG A 239 -13.01 16.38 -4.23
C ARG A 239 -12.15 15.15 -4.07
N ASP A 240 -10.96 15.30 -3.49
CA ASP A 240 -9.96 14.23 -3.44
C ASP A 240 -9.87 13.63 -2.03
N ILE A 241 -11.01 13.22 -1.49
CA ILE A 241 -11.10 12.64 -0.14
C ILE A 241 -11.40 11.14 -0.26
N HIS A 242 -10.57 10.31 0.37
CA HIS A 242 -10.65 8.85 0.32
C HIS A 242 -10.87 8.27 1.70
N LYS A 243 -11.56 7.12 1.78
CA LYS A 243 -11.75 6.39 3.03
C LYS A 243 -10.52 5.52 3.33
N THR A 244 -9.99 5.65 4.54
CA THR A 244 -8.85 4.86 5.05
C THR A 244 -9.22 4.20 6.38
N ILE A 245 -8.33 3.33 6.89
CA ILE A 245 -8.46 2.73 8.23
C ILE A 245 -8.44 3.75 9.38
N TYR A 246 -8.04 5.00 9.10
CA TYR A 246 -8.04 6.11 10.07
C TYR A 246 -9.12 7.15 9.77
N GLY A 247 -10.09 6.82 8.92
CA GLY A 247 -11.16 7.72 8.48
C GLY A 247 -10.87 8.38 7.13
N PHE A 248 -11.55 9.49 6.87
CA PHE A 248 -11.42 10.23 5.61
C PHE A 248 -10.08 10.95 5.53
N MET A 249 -9.39 10.81 4.40
CA MET A 249 -8.08 11.40 4.16
C MET A 249 -7.96 12.00 2.77
N PRO A 250 -7.38 13.21 2.65
CA PRO A 250 -7.06 13.77 1.35
C PRO A 250 -6.04 12.94 0.57
N GLY A 251 -6.26 12.78 -0.73
CA GLY A 251 -5.34 12.10 -1.66
C GLY A 251 -3.91 12.62 -1.58
N PRO A 252 -3.65 13.94 -1.54
CA PRO A 252 -2.29 14.47 -1.42
C PRO A 252 -1.61 14.01 -0.12
N LEU A 253 -2.40 13.86 0.95
CA LEU A 253 -1.91 13.38 2.25
C LEU A 253 -1.64 11.87 2.23
N ILE A 254 -2.42 11.09 1.48
CA ILE A 254 -2.15 9.66 1.26
C ILE A 254 -0.83 9.48 0.50
N LEU A 255 -0.59 10.25 -0.57
CA LEU A 255 0.67 10.21 -1.32
C LEU A 255 1.87 10.59 -0.43
N THR A 256 1.71 11.63 0.38
CA THR A 256 2.74 12.07 1.34
C THR A 256 3.07 10.97 2.35
N ASN A 257 2.06 10.35 2.94
CA ASN A 257 2.24 9.27 3.90
C ASN A 257 2.81 8.00 3.26
N ALA A 258 2.46 7.69 2.01
CA ALA A 258 3.07 6.62 1.24
C ALA A 258 4.58 6.86 1.04
N PHE A 259 4.96 8.09 0.69
CA PHE A 259 6.36 8.49 0.57
C PHE A 259 7.11 8.35 1.92
N ILE A 260 6.56 8.86 3.02
CA ILE A 260 7.17 8.74 4.35
C ILE A 260 7.30 7.27 4.78
N THR A 261 6.29 6.45 4.48
CA THR A 261 6.31 5.01 4.79
C THR A 261 7.39 4.27 4.02
N LEU A 262 7.56 4.61 2.74
CA LEU A 262 8.65 4.11 1.90
C LEU A 262 10.02 4.57 2.43
N GLU A 263 10.15 5.83 2.81
CA GLU A 263 11.38 6.41 3.37
C GLU A 263 11.81 5.71 4.66
N LYS A 264 10.85 5.35 5.53
CA LYS A 264 11.09 4.57 6.74
C LYS A 264 11.41 3.09 6.47
N GLY A 265 11.26 2.62 5.24
CA GLY A 265 11.58 1.25 4.84
C GLY A 265 10.59 0.21 5.35
N TYR A 266 9.30 0.54 5.47
CA TYR A 266 8.29 -0.42 5.95
C TYR A 266 8.07 -1.62 5.02
N ASN A 267 8.55 -1.52 3.78
CA ASN A 267 8.59 -2.60 2.81
C ASN A 267 9.96 -3.30 2.73
N LYS A 268 10.91 -2.99 3.61
CA LYS A 268 12.25 -3.59 3.62
C LYS A 268 12.21 -5.03 4.10
N ILE A 269 12.84 -5.91 3.33
CA ILE A 269 13.03 -7.32 3.68
C ILE A 269 14.38 -7.45 4.39
N THR A 270 14.36 -7.90 5.63
CA THR A 270 15.57 -8.13 6.43
C THR A 270 15.92 -9.62 6.47
N ILE A 271 17.20 -9.94 6.74
CA ILE A 271 17.62 -11.34 6.97
C ILE A 271 16.88 -11.93 8.18
N GLY A 272 16.60 -11.11 9.21
CA GLY A 272 15.81 -11.51 10.36
C GLY A 272 14.42 -11.99 9.97
N PHE A 273 13.79 -11.38 8.97
CA PHE A 273 12.49 -11.82 8.47
C PHE A 273 12.56 -13.23 7.86
N PHE A 274 13.62 -13.54 7.08
CA PHE A 274 13.80 -14.90 6.54
C PHE A 274 14.04 -15.94 7.62
N ILE A 275 14.83 -15.62 8.65
CA ILE A 275 15.04 -16.51 9.80
C ILE A 275 13.71 -16.75 10.53
N PHE A 276 12.92 -15.69 10.74
CA PHE A 276 11.59 -15.79 11.33
C PHE A 276 10.67 -16.70 10.52
N LEU A 277 10.58 -16.50 9.19
CA LEU A 277 9.81 -17.37 8.31
C LEU A 277 10.31 -18.82 8.38
N PHE A 278 11.61 -19.05 8.33
CA PHE A 278 12.20 -20.39 8.40
C PHE A 278 11.81 -21.12 9.68
N ILE A 279 11.90 -20.46 10.85
CA ILE A 279 11.50 -21.04 12.13
C ILE A 279 10.01 -21.38 12.12
N CYS A 280 9.17 -20.45 11.68
CA CYS A 280 7.73 -20.65 11.68
C CYS A 280 7.28 -21.75 10.69
N PHE A 281 7.87 -21.79 9.50
CA PHE A 281 7.58 -22.83 8.52
C PHE A 281 8.12 -24.19 8.99
N THR A 282 9.28 -24.24 9.65
CA THR A 282 9.79 -25.50 10.23
C THR A 282 8.83 -26.04 11.30
N PHE A 283 8.34 -25.17 12.19
CA PHE A 283 7.39 -25.57 13.23
C PHE A 283 6.08 -26.09 12.64
N ILE A 284 5.50 -25.37 11.67
CA ILE A 284 4.21 -25.76 11.08
C ILE A 284 4.32 -27.00 10.20
N SER A 285 5.42 -27.16 9.46
CA SER A 285 5.70 -28.38 8.70
C SER A 285 5.90 -29.58 9.63
N HIS A 286 6.56 -29.39 10.78
CA HIS A 286 6.69 -30.46 11.77
C HIS A 286 5.33 -30.90 12.33
N LYS A 287 4.41 -29.96 12.62
CA LYS A 287 3.02 -30.28 13.01
C LYS A 287 2.33 -31.09 11.91
N ALA A 288 2.33 -30.59 10.69
CA ALA A 288 1.63 -31.23 9.57
C ALA A 288 2.15 -32.65 9.25
N LEU A 289 3.40 -32.95 9.56
CA LEU A 289 4.00 -34.29 9.36
C LEU A 289 3.87 -35.22 10.57
N THR A 290 3.53 -34.70 11.76
CA THR A 290 3.48 -35.47 13.00
C THR A 290 2.03 -35.73 13.39
N PHE A 291 1.49 -36.86 12.93
CA PHE A 291 0.09 -37.29 13.08
C PHE A 291 -0.43 -37.51 14.53
N LYS A 292 0.38 -37.23 15.55
CA LYS A 292 0.02 -37.30 16.99
C LYS A 292 0.69 -36.17 17.75
N ASP A 293 0.49 -34.94 17.29
CA ASP A 293 1.07 -33.80 17.96
C ASP A 293 0.43 -33.58 19.35
N PRO A 294 1.19 -33.04 20.32
CA PRO A 294 0.70 -32.84 21.68
C PRO A 294 -0.53 -31.94 21.78
N ILE A 295 -0.77 -31.06 20.80
CA ILE A 295 -1.88 -30.11 20.80
C ILE A 295 -3.17 -30.82 20.40
N THR A 296 -3.13 -31.69 19.39
CA THR A 296 -4.27 -32.54 19.03
C THR A 296 -4.65 -33.47 20.16
N VAL A 297 -3.67 -34.09 20.84
CA VAL A 297 -3.91 -34.95 22.03
C VAL A 297 -4.48 -34.13 23.21
N PHE A 298 -4.06 -32.88 23.37
CA PHE A 298 -4.60 -31.99 24.40
C PHE A 298 -6.06 -31.58 24.09
N MET A 299 -6.37 -31.24 22.84
CA MET A 299 -7.70 -30.82 22.41
C MET A 299 -8.71 -31.98 22.41
N GLN A 300 -8.29 -33.20 22.04
CA GLN A 300 -9.12 -34.41 22.13
C GLN A 300 -9.62 -34.69 23.57
N LYS A 301 -8.95 -34.16 24.60
CA LYS A 301 -9.44 -34.24 25.99
C LYS A 301 -10.61 -33.30 26.29
N PHE A 302 -10.81 -32.26 25.50
CA PHE A 302 -11.87 -31.27 25.69
C PHE A 302 -13.05 -31.48 24.75
N PHE A 303 -12.84 -32.12 23.60
CA PHE A 303 -13.87 -32.41 22.61
C PHE A 303 -13.87 -33.91 22.29
N GLU A 304 -14.59 -34.70 23.10
CA GLU A 304 -14.87 -36.11 22.83
C GLU A 304 -15.93 -36.21 21.71
N SER A 305 -15.52 -36.17 20.44
CA SER A 305 -16.43 -36.55 19.36
C SER A 305 -15.68 -37.04 18.13
N ASP A 306 -15.98 -38.27 17.70
CA ASP A 306 -15.51 -38.91 16.46
C ASP A 306 -16.13 -38.28 15.19
N HIS A 307 -16.58 -37.04 15.26
CA HIS A 307 -17.21 -36.34 14.14
C HIS A 307 -16.15 -35.60 13.33
N PHE A 308 -15.99 -36.01 12.07
CA PHE A 308 -15.17 -35.36 11.04
C PHE A 308 -15.25 -33.82 11.05
N LEU A 309 -16.43 -33.25 11.32
CA LEU A 309 -16.61 -31.79 11.39
C LEU A 309 -15.85 -31.12 12.55
N VAL A 310 -15.71 -31.82 13.68
CA VAL A 310 -14.99 -31.30 14.86
C VAL A 310 -13.49 -31.35 14.64
N GLU A 311 -12.99 -32.43 14.03
CA GLU A 311 -11.59 -32.54 13.60
C GLU A 311 -11.22 -31.45 12.56
N LEU A 312 -12.07 -31.28 11.54
CA LEU A 312 -11.92 -30.24 10.51
C LEU A 312 -11.92 -28.82 11.11
N LEU A 313 -12.81 -28.55 12.06
CA LEU A 313 -12.85 -27.24 12.75
C LEU A 313 -11.64 -27.03 13.64
N GLN A 314 -11.13 -28.07 14.29
CA GLN A 314 -9.99 -27.97 15.18
C GLN A 314 -8.69 -27.65 14.42
N ASP A 315 -8.41 -28.37 13.34
CA ASP A 315 -7.19 -28.16 12.56
C ASP A 315 -7.22 -26.82 11.83
N SER A 316 -8.34 -26.47 11.21
CA SER A 316 -8.50 -25.17 10.56
C SER A 316 -8.37 -24.01 11.54
N LEU A 317 -8.93 -24.13 12.76
CA LEU A 317 -8.80 -23.13 13.81
C LEU A 317 -7.36 -23.02 14.32
N PHE A 318 -6.64 -24.13 14.47
CA PHE A 318 -5.24 -24.11 14.86
C PHE A 318 -4.39 -23.33 13.85
N TYR A 319 -4.50 -23.65 12.56
CA TYR A 319 -3.76 -22.93 11.51
C TYR A 319 -4.12 -21.45 11.50
N LEU A 320 -5.41 -21.12 11.64
CA LEU A 320 -5.87 -19.74 11.67
C LEU A 320 -5.24 -18.96 12.84
N ILE A 321 -5.28 -19.51 14.05
CA ILE A 321 -4.68 -18.87 15.24
C ILE A 321 -3.16 -18.78 15.07
N TYR A 322 -2.51 -19.83 14.60
CA TYR A 322 -1.06 -19.87 14.39
C TYR A 322 -0.61 -18.78 13.40
N PHE A 323 -1.23 -18.73 12.23
CA PHE A 323 -0.92 -17.71 11.23
C PHE A 323 -1.31 -16.30 11.68
N ALA A 324 -2.37 -16.14 12.50
CA ALA A 324 -2.71 -14.86 13.11
C ALA A 324 -1.58 -14.37 14.04
N VAL A 325 -1.08 -15.23 14.94
CA VAL A 325 0.05 -14.90 15.82
C VAL A 325 1.31 -14.60 15.00
N MET A 326 1.60 -15.41 13.97
CA MET A 326 2.72 -15.12 13.06
C MET A 326 2.57 -13.76 12.37
N SER A 327 1.38 -13.41 11.89
CA SER A 327 1.12 -12.15 11.21
C SER A 327 1.31 -10.96 12.17
N VAL A 328 0.86 -11.09 13.43
CA VAL A 328 1.09 -10.09 14.48
C VAL A 328 2.58 -9.88 14.75
N ILE A 329 3.35 -10.96 14.93
CA ILE A 329 4.80 -10.88 15.16
C ILE A 329 5.50 -10.29 13.92
N SER A 330 5.12 -10.76 12.73
CA SER A 330 5.65 -10.31 11.45
C SER A 330 5.46 -8.81 11.26
N TYR A 331 4.25 -8.31 11.52
CA TYR A 331 3.95 -6.89 11.42
C TYR A 331 4.70 -6.07 12.46
N THR A 332 4.72 -6.52 13.72
CA THR A 332 5.33 -5.77 14.82
C THR A 332 6.85 -5.64 14.65
N LEU A 333 7.53 -6.69 14.18
CA LEU A 333 8.99 -6.70 14.05
C LEU A 333 9.49 -6.27 12.67
N PHE A 334 8.71 -6.52 11.61
CA PHE A 334 9.17 -6.33 10.23
C PHE A 334 8.26 -5.44 9.38
N ASN A 335 7.11 -4.99 9.89
CA ASN A 335 6.08 -4.23 9.15
C ASN A 335 5.51 -4.97 7.91
N ILE A 336 5.63 -6.30 7.87
CA ILE A 336 5.13 -7.15 6.79
C ILE A 336 3.91 -7.92 7.29
N HIS A 337 2.78 -7.78 6.59
CA HIS A 337 1.57 -8.56 6.87
C HIS A 337 1.56 -9.86 6.07
N LEU A 338 1.20 -10.96 6.74
CA LEU A 338 1.04 -12.26 6.12
C LEU A 338 -0.45 -12.56 5.93
N THR A 339 -0.82 -13.10 4.77
CA THR A 339 -2.21 -13.46 4.46
C THR A 339 -2.62 -14.73 5.21
N ILE A 340 -3.30 -14.57 6.34
CA ILE A 340 -3.64 -15.65 7.28
C ILE A 340 -4.55 -16.69 6.63
N LEU A 341 -5.65 -16.25 6.00
CA LEU A 341 -6.69 -17.15 5.52
C LEU A 341 -6.19 -18.08 4.41
N ILE A 342 -5.49 -17.52 3.41
CA ILE A 342 -4.93 -18.31 2.30
C ILE A 342 -3.90 -19.33 2.81
N LEU A 343 -2.99 -18.92 3.70
CA LEU A 343 -1.99 -19.81 4.26
C LEU A 343 -2.62 -20.91 5.14
N SER A 344 -3.65 -20.57 5.89
CA SER A 344 -4.38 -21.53 6.74
C SER A 344 -5.07 -22.59 5.90
N PHE A 345 -5.81 -22.19 4.86
CA PHE A 345 -6.45 -23.13 3.95
C PHE A 345 -5.44 -23.98 3.17
N TYR A 346 -4.32 -23.37 2.74
CA TYR A 346 -3.25 -24.09 2.06
C TYR A 346 -2.66 -25.18 2.95
N MET A 347 -2.32 -24.87 4.21
CA MET A 347 -1.76 -25.85 5.14
C MET A 347 -2.75 -26.96 5.48
N TYR A 348 -4.01 -26.61 5.68
CA TYR A 348 -5.08 -27.60 5.90
C TYR A 348 -5.20 -28.55 4.71
N ALA A 349 -5.28 -28.02 3.48
CA ALA A 349 -5.35 -28.85 2.28
C ALA A 349 -4.11 -29.74 2.10
N LEU A 350 -2.92 -29.25 2.47
CA LEU A 350 -1.69 -30.02 2.44
C LEU A 350 -1.70 -31.18 3.44
N GLU A 351 -2.15 -30.94 4.68
CA GLU A 351 -2.27 -31.98 5.70
C GLU A 351 -3.26 -33.08 5.27
N GLN A 352 -4.43 -32.69 4.75
CA GLN A 352 -5.41 -33.65 4.23
C GLN A 352 -4.87 -34.46 3.05
N GLY A 353 -4.10 -33.81 2.15
CA GLY A 353 -3.44 -34.50 1.05
C GLY A 353 -2.38 -35.51 1.52
N LEU A 354 -1.64 -35.19 2.60
CA LEU A 354 -0.66 -36.10 3.21
C LEU A 354 -1.33 -37.28 3.91
N LEU A 355 -2.44 -37.06 4.63
CA LEU A 355 -3.24 -38.11 5.25
C LEU A 355 -3.76 -39.10 4.20
N PHE A 356 -4.40 -38.58 3.16
CA PHE A 356 -4.91 -39.39 2.05
C PHE A 356 -3.81 -40.20 1.37
N TYR A 357 -2.65 -39.58 1.11
CA TYR A 357 -1.51 -40.27 0.50
C TYR A 357 -0.98 -41.41 1.38
N LYS A 358 -0.95 -41.21 2.71
CA LYS A 358 -0.52 -42.21 3.67
C LYS A 358 -1.50 -43.38 3.73
N GLU A 359 -2.80 -43.12 3.85
CA GLU A 359 -3.84 -44.16 3.83
C GLU A 359 -3.74 -45.01 2.55
N TRP A 360 -3.53 -44.37 1.40
CA TRP A 360 -3.34 -45.06 0.12
C TRP A 360 -2.10 -45.96 0.08
N ILE A 361 -0.99 -45.56 0.72
CA ILE A 361 0.19 -46.41 0.85
C ILE A 361 -0.11 -47.60 1.77
N GLU A 362 -0.71 -47.36 2.93
CA GLU A 362 -1.04 -48.41 3.90
C GLU A 362 -2.02 -49.44 3.32
N GLU A 363 -3.00 -49.02 2.53
CA GLU A 363 -3.89 -49.92 1.78
C GLU A 363 -3.12 -50.78 0.77
N LYS A 364 -2.18 -50.18 0.03
CA LYS A 364 -1.35 -50.90 -0.94
C LYS A 364 -0.41 -51.91 -0.30
N ASP A 365 0.21 -51.54 0.82
CA ASP A 365 1.10 -52.42 1.56
C ASP A 365 0.30 -53.60 2.15
N ALA A 366 -0.89 -53.34 2.69
CA ALA A 366 -1.79 -54.38 3.18
C ALA A 366 -2.31 -55.31 2.06
N GLU A 367 -2.56 -54.79 0.85
CA GLU A 367 -2.89 -55.62 -0.32
C GLU A 367 -1.71 -56.48 -0.79
N ALA A 368 -0.48 -55.97 -0.67
CA ALA A 368 0.73 -56.71 -1.01
C ALA A 368 0.99 -57.85 -0.01
N GLU A 369 0.87 -57.60 1.30
CA GLU A 369 1.01 -58.63 2.34
C GLU A 369 -0.03 -59.75 2.16
N LYS A 370 -1.30 -59.40 1.90
CA LYS A 370 -2.35 -60.40 1.66
C LYS A 370 -2.10 -61.28 0.43
N LYS A 371 -1.42 -60.76 -0.60
CA LYS A 371 -1.06 -61.54 -1.78
C LYS A 371 0.05 -62.54 -1.49
N VAL A 372 1.07 -62.14 -0.74
CA VAL A 372 2.17 -63.01 -0.33
C VAL A 372 1.66 -64.17 0.54
N ASP A 373 0.82 -63.90 1.54
CA ASP A 373 0.22 -64.93 2.39
C ASP A 373 -0.64 -65.93 1.58
N SER A 374 -1.33 -65.45 0.52
CA SER A 374 -2.16 -66.31 -0.33
C SER A 374 -1.38 -67.18 -1.32
N GLU A 375 -0.16 -66.80 -1.68
CA GLU A 375 0.73 -67.57 -2.54
C GLU A 375 1.50 -68.64 -1.74
N GLU A 376 1.94 -68.34 -0.51
CA GLU A 376 2.55 -69.35 0.38
C GLU A 376 1.57 -70.47 0.76
N LEU A 377 0.30 -70.14 0.98
CA LEU A 377 -0.76 -71.14 1.24
C LEU A 377 -1.08 -72.05 0.03
N GLN A 378 -0.68 -71.67 -1.19
CA GLN A 378 -0.86 -72.49 -2.39
C GLN A 378 0.36 -73.37 -2.73
N GLU A 379 1.54 -73.10 -2.16
CA GLU A 379 2.73 -73.94 -2.35
C GLU A 379 2.82 -75.10 -1.34
N ASP A 380 2.06 -75.05 -0.25
CA ASP A 380 2.00 -76.09 0.80
C ASP A 380 0.87 -77.15 0.59
N GLU A 381 0.03 -77.02 -0.44
CA GLU A 381 -0.92 -78.05 -0.92
C GLU A 381 -0.38 -78.83 -2.13
#